data_AF-A0A221JXR4-F1
#
_entry.id   AF-A0A221JXR4-F1
#
_cell.length_a   1.000
_cell.length_b   1.000
_cell.length_c   1.000
_cell.angle_alpha   90.00
_cell.angle_beta   90.00
_cell.angle_gamma   90.00
#
_symmetry.space_group_name_H-M   'P 1'
#
loop_
_entity.id
_entity.type
_entity.pdbx_description
1 polymer ?
#
loop_
_entity_poly.entity_id
_entity_poly.type
_entity_poly.pdbx_seq_one_letter_code
_entity_poly.pdbx_strand_id
1 'polypeptide(L)' 'MIRKISSLVSLGLALAFGYLYYVRYFKWRNCFNELGRCFDDDAGVVYLEQSGVVWFLLAVLALGVGLYNAGHPSKPKR' A
#
# COMPACT_ATOMS: atom_id res chain seq x y z
N MET A 1 16.63 -18.94 1.40
CA MET A 1 16.54 -17.98 0.26
C MET A 1 15.10 -17.55 0.00
N ILE A 2 14.13 -18.47 -0.11
CA ILE A 2 12.74 -18.13 -0.41
C ILE A 2 12.13 -17.05 0.50
N ARG A 3 12.32 -17.14 1.82
CA ARG A 3 11.83 -16.13 2.77
C ARG A 3 12.45 -14.73 2.61
N LYS A 4 13.72 -14.66 2.20
CA LYS A 4 14.40 -13.38 1.92
C LYS A 4 13.84 -12.75 0.64
N ILE A 5 13.62 -13.57 -0.40
CA ILE A 5 12.99 -13.12 -1.64
C ILE A 5 11.56 -12.67 -1.37
N SER A 6 10.76 -13.45 -0.64
CA SER A 6 9.41 -13.07 -0.23
C SER A 6 9.40 -11.76 0.56
N SER A 7 10.33 -11.59 1.51
CA SER A 7 10.45 -10.34 2.28
C SER A 7 10.76 -9.13 1.38
N LEU A 8 11.69 -9.28 0.42
CA LEU A 8 12.03 -8.23 -0.53
C LEU A 8 10.85 -7.87 -1.45
N VAL A 9 10.14 -8.88 -1.98
CA VAL A 9 8.95 -8.68 -2.82
C VAL A 9 7.84 -7.99 -2.03
N SER A 10 7.58 -8.44 -0.80
CA SER A 10 6.59 -7.83 0.08
C SER A 10 6.92 -6.37 0.41
N LEU A 11 8.20 -6.05 0.61
CA LEU A 11 8.65 -4.67 0.84
C LEU A 11 8.46 -3.81 -0.42
N GLY A 12 8.79 -4.34 -1.60
CA GLY A 12 8.52 -3.66 -2.88
C GLY A 12 7.03 -3.38 -3.09
N LEU A 13 6.17 -4.36 -2.78
CA LEU A 13 4.71 -4.20 -2.84
C LEU A 13 4.21 -3.16 -1.83
N ALA A 14 4.73 -3.15 -0.60
CA ALA A 14 4.36 -2.16 0.41
C ALA A 14 4.67 -0.73 -0.06
N LEU A 15 5.83 -0.51 -0.68
CA LEU A 15 6.21 0.78 -1.27
C LEU A 15 5.29 1.15 -2.44
N ALA A 16 5.00 0.21 -3.34
CA ALA A 16 4.11 0.44 -4.48
C ALA A 16 2.68 0.80 -4.02
N PHE A 17 2.13 0.06 -3.07
CA PHE A 17 0.80 0.36 -2.50
C PHE A 17 0.78 1.65 -1.71
N GLY A 18 1.84 1.96 -0.95
CA GLY A 18 1.99 3.24 -0.26
C GLY A 18 2.04 4.43 -1.24
N TYR A 19 2.73 4.27 -2.37
CA TYR A 19 2.73 5.25 -3.44
C TYR A 19 1.33 5.42 -4.06
N LEU A 20 0.60 4.33 -4.30
CA LEU A 20 -0.77 4.39 -4.80
C LEU A 20 -1.73 5.03 -3.79
N TYR A 21 -1.58 4.76 -2.49
CA TYR A 21 -2.30 5.46 -1.42
C TYR A 21 -2.06 6.97 -1.51
N TYR A 22 -0.80 7.39 -1.73
CA TYR A 22 -0.50 8.81 -1.87
C TYR A 22 -1.16 9.43 -3.10
N VAL A 23 -0.93 8.86 -4.29
CA VAL A 23 -1.38 9.43 -5.58
C VAL A 23 -2.90 9.34 -5.75
N ARG A 24 -3.54 8.27 -5.26
CA ARG A 24 -4.98 8.06 -5.45
C ARG A 24 -5.85 8.65 -4.35
N TYR A 25 -5.31 8.85 -3.14
CA TYR A 25 -6.08 9.30 -2.00
C TYR A 25 -5.45 10.47 -1.26
N PHE A 26 -4.24 10.33 -0.69
CA PHE A 26 -3.72 11.31 0.27
C PHE A 26 -3.53 12.70 -0.35
N LYS A 27 -3.06 12.77 -1.60
CA LYS A 27 -2.93 14.01 -2.37
C LYS A 27 -4.26 14.77 -2.47
N TRP A 28 -5.38 14.04 -2.56
CA TRP A 28 -6.72 14.56 -2.83
C TRP A 28 -7.64 14.59 -1.60
N ARG A 29 -7.12 14.27 -0.41
CA ARG A 29 -7.91 14.06 0.81
C ARG A 29 -8.77 15.26 1.24
N ASN A 30 -8.45 16.46 0.78
CA ASN A 30 -9.20 17.68 1.09
C ASN A 30 -10.20 18.09 -0.01
N CYS A 31 -10.31 17.31 -1.09
CA CYS A 31 -11.17 17.60 -2.26
C CYS A 31 -12.44 16.74 -2.30
N PHE A 32 -12.48 15.63 -1.55
CA PHE A 32 -13.63 14.72 -1.58
C PHE A 32 -14.92 15.41 -1.09
N ASN A 33 -15.98 15.26 -1.87
CA ASN A 33 -17.32 15.72 -1.51
C ASN A 33 -18.07 14.69 -0.64
N GLU A 34 -19.34 14.96 -0.34
CA GLU A 34 -20.21 14.07 0.47
C GLU A 34 -20.39 12.66 -0.13
N LEU A 35 -20.12 12.48 -1.43
CA LEU A 35 -20.16 11.19 -2.11
C LEU A 35 -18.79 10.48 -2.15
N GLY A 36 -17.76 11.06 -1.52
CA GLY A 36 -16.40 10.53 -1.52
C GLY A 36 -15.69 10.64 -2.88
N ARG A 37 -16.04 11.63 -3.71
CA ARG A 37 -15.47 11.82 -5.06
C ARG A 37 -14.72 13.15 -5.15
N CYS A 38 -13.57 13.13 -5.80
CA CYS A 38 -12.82 14.33 -6.19
C CYS A 38 -12.56 14.27 -7.70
N PHE A 39 -12.95 15.32 -8.43
CA PHE A 39 -12.68 15.42 -9.86
C PHE A 39 -11.44 16.30 -10.08
N ASP A 40 -10.48 15.74 -10.80
CA ASP A 40 -9.29 16.45 -11.32
C ASP A 40 -9.61 16.87 -12.75
N ASP A 41 -9.81 18.18 -12.95
CA ASP A 41 -10.16 18.81 -14.21
C ASP A 41 -9.00 18.79 -15.22
N ASP A 42 -7.77 18.95 -14.74
CA ASP A 42 -6.56 18.87 -15.56
C ASP A 42 -6.37 17.46 -16.16
N ALA A 43 -6.55 16.42 -15.34
CA ALA A 43 -6.36 15.04 -15.77
C ALA A 43 -7.63 14.38 -16.35
N GLY A 44 -8.80 14.97 -16.12
CA GLY A 44 -10.10 14.36 -16.45
C GLY A 44 -10.40 13.09 -15.64
N VAL A 45 -9.88 12.98 -14.41
CA VAL A 45 -9.96 11.76 -13.58
C VAL A 45 -10.80 11.99 -12.33
N VAL A 46 -11.65 11.02 -12.00
CA VAL A 46 -12.35 10.99 -10.70
C VAL A 46 -11.59 10.09 -9.73
N TYR A 47 -11.15 10.67 -8.63
CA TYR A 47 -10.59 9.97 -7.48
C TYR A 47 -11.69 9.60 -6.49
N LEU A 48 -11.52 8.46 -5.83
CA LEU A 48 -12.49 7.90 -4.87
C LEU A 48 -11.86 7.78 -3.49
N GLU A 49 -12.59 8.24 -2.47
CA GLU A 49 -12.15 8.19 -1.07
C GLU A 49 -11.89 6.74 -0.61
N GLN A 50 -12.73 5.79 -1.03
CA GLN A 50 -12.58 4.37 -0.68
C GLN A 50 -11.21 3.79 -1.11
N SER A 51 -10.60 4.36 -2.15
CA SER A 51 -9.29 3.89 -2.63
C SER A 51 -8.21 4.06 -1.57
N GLY A 52 -8.35 5.05 -0.68
CA GLY A 52 -7.44 5.27 0.44
C GLY A 52 -7.38 4.06 1.36
N VAL A 53 -8.55 3.58 1.81
CA VAL A 53 -8.64 2.41 2.70
C VAL A 53 -8.03 1.18 2.03
N VAL A 54 -8.36 0.93 0.76
CA VAL A 54 -7.86 -0.24 0.02
C VAL A 54 -6.33 -0.22 -0.11
N TRP A 55 -5.75 0.88 -0.62
CA TRP A 55 -4.31 0.96 -0.83
C TRP A 55 -3.53 0.99 0.48
N PHE A 56 -4.06 1.65 1.51
CA PHE A 56 -3.43 1.68 2.83
C PHE A 56 -3.40 0.29 3.47
N LEU A 57 -4.53 -0.44 3.46
CA LEU A 57 -4.59 -1.80 3.99
C LEU A 57 -3.63 -2.74 3.26
N LEU A 58 -3.59 -2.68 1.92
CA LEU A 58 -2.65 -3.47 1.13
C LEU A 58 -1.20 -3.14 1.48
N ALA A 59 -0.86 -1.85 1.64
CA ALA A 59 0.49 -1.44 2.05
C ALA A 59 0.87 -1.98 3.43
N VAL A 60 -0.02 -1.86 4.41
CA VAL A 60 0.19 -2.37 5.78
C VAL A 60 0.34 -3.89 5.80
N LEU A 61 -0.52 -4.62 5.09
CA LEU A 61 -0.45 -6.08 5.00
C LEU A 61 0.84 -6.54 4.32
N ALA A 62 1.21 -5.93 3.20
CA ALA A 62 2.46 -6.24 2.50
C ALA A 62 3.68 -5.97 3.40
N LEU A 63 3.70 -4.85 4.11
CA LEU A 63 4.77 -4.53 5.06
C LEU A 63 4.83 -5.56 6.20
N GLY A 64 3.67 -5.89 6.79
CA GLY A 64 3.57 -6.88 7.85
C GLY A 64 4.10 -8.26 7.45
N VAL A 65 3.74 -8.73 6.24
CA VAL A 65 4.28 -9.98 5.67
C VAL A 65 5.79 -9.88 5.45
N GLY A 66 6.28 -8.75 4.95
CA GLY A 66 7.70 -8.50 4.73
C GLY A 66 8.51 -8.57 6.03
N LEU A 67 8.02 -7.93 7.08
CA LEU A 67 8.63 -7.92 8.42
C LEU A 67 8.55 -9.30 9.09
N TYR A 68 7.42 -9.99 8.99
CA TYR A 68 7.27 -11.34 9.52
C TYR A 68 8.28 -12.30 8.89
N ASN A 69 8.44 -12.24 7.56
CA ASN A 69 9.40 -13.08 6.86
C ASN A 69 10.87 -12.73 7.18
N ALA A 70 11.16 -11.47 7.51
CA ALA A 70 12.50 -11.03 7.92
C ALA A 70 12.83 -11.41 9.37
N GLY A 71 11.87 -11.23 10.29
CA GLY A 71 12.06 -11.39 11.73
C GLY A 71 11.93 -12.82 12.27
N HIS A 72 11.39 -13.77 11.49
CA HIS A 72 11.21 -15.13 12.01
C HIS A 72 12.56 -15.87 12.12
N PRO A 73 13.03 -16.25 13.32
CA PRO A 73 14.31 -16.92 13.49
C PRO A 73 14.32 -18.24 12.73
N SER A 74 15.37 -18.47 11.94
CA SER A 74 15.60 -19.76 11.31
C SER A 74 15.92 -20.75 12.43
N LYS A 75 15.10 -21.80 12.63
CA LYS A 75 15.49 -22.88 13.57
C LYS A 75 16.88 -23.39 13.16
N PRO A 76 17.83 -23.54 14.11
CA PRO A 76 19.13 -24.09 13.78
C PRO A 76 18.94 -25.50 13.19
N LYS A 77 19.46 -25.71 11.97
CA LYS A 77 19.62 -27.06 11.42
C LYS A 77 20.61 -27.78 12.34
N ARG A 78 20.12 -28.80 13.05
CA ARG A 78 20.93 -29.72 13.86
C ARG A 78 21.62 -30.73 12.97
#